data_AF-A0A7J6WPN9-F1
#
_entry.id   AF-A0A7J6WPN9-F1
#
_cell.length_a   1.000
_cell.length_b   1.000
_cell.length_c   1.000
_cell.angle_alpha   90.00
_cell.angle_beta   90.00
_cell.angle_gamma   90.00
#
_symmetry.space_group_name_H-M   'P 1'
#
loop_
_entity.id
_entity.type
_entity.pdbx_description
1 polymer ?
#
loop_
_entity_poly.entity_id
_entity_poly.type
_entity_poly.pdbx_seq_one_letter_code
_entity_poly.pdbx_strand_id
1 'polypeptide(L)'
;MGKMGSLFPSGLFSFESLYVLELDGCAEINNAPPFQGCSNLNVLTLKNMFLTDEVLHEILSYCGMLEKLFLHRIYRLKTPKVMHDNLKVLDLEFLKLDGIEVISET
;
A
#
# COMPACT_ATOMS: atom_id res chain seq x y z
N MET A 1 -13.36 -23.63 10.25
CA MET A 1 -13.14 -22.84 9.02
C MET A 1 -14.17 -21.74 8.97
N GLY A 2 -13.77 -20.51 9.26
CA GLY A 2 -14.59 -19.32 9.01
C GLY A 2 -13.70 -18.32 8.29
N LYS A 3 -13.91 -18.10 6.99
CA LYS A 3 -13.33 -16.93 6.33
C LYS A 3 -14.12 -15.72 6.81
N MET A 4 -13.65 -15.09 7.88
CA MET A 4 -14.08 -13.74 8.23
C MET A 4 -13.29 -12.79 7.32
N GLY A 5 -13.59 -12.84 6.02
CA GLY A 5 -13.10 -11.84 5.08
C GLY A 5 -13.83 -10.55 5.45
N SER A 6 -13.16 -9.64 6.14
CA SER A 6 -13.64 -8.27 6.28
C SER A 6 -13.91 -7.77 4.85
N LEU A 7 -15.16 -7.45 4.55
CA LEU A 7 -15.56 -6.86 3.28
C LEU A 7 -14.76 -5.57 3.11
N PHE A 8 -13.69 -5.63 2.31
CA PHE A 8 -12.91 -4.45 1.97
C PHE A 8 -13.80 -3.59 1.07
N PRO A 9 -14.14 -2.34 1.46
CA PRO A 9 -15.05 -1.51 0.69
C PRO A 9 -14.37 -1.12 -0.63
N SER A 10 -14.67 -1.86 -1.70
CA SER A 10 -14.09 -1.66 -3.03
C SER A 10 -14.30 -0.23 -3.57
N GLY A 11 -15.37 0.44 -3.15
CA GLY A 11 -15.65 1.84 -3.48
C GLY A 11 -14.74 2.88 -2.80
N LEU A 12 -13.90 2.50 -1.84
CA LEU A 12 -12.97 3.43 -1.20
C LEU A 12 -11.87 3.89 -2.16
N PHE A 13 -11.54 3.08 -3.16
CA PHE A 13 -10.44 3.34 -4.09
C PHE A 13 -10.86 4.07 -5.37
N SER A 14 -12.11 4.53 -5.45
CA SER A 14 -12.62 5.31 -6.57
C SER A 14 -12.75 6.81 -6.26
N PHE A 15 -12.34 7.24 -5.08
CA PHE A 15 -12.45 8.65 -4.68
C PHE A 15 -11.22 9.45 -5.15
N GLU A 16 -11.40 10.21 -6.23
CA GLU A 16 -10.39 11.15 -6.71
C GLU A 16 -10.04 12.22 -5.66
N SER A 17 -10.91 12.49 -4.69
CA SER A 17 -10.64 13.46 -3.60
C SER A 17 -9.86 12.87 -2.43
N LEU A 18 -9.60 11.56 -2.41
CA LEU A 18 -8.95 10.92 -1.27
C LEU A 18 -7.47 11.31 -1.21
N TYR A 19 -7.10 12.06 -0.18
CA TYR A 19 -5.75 12.60 0.00
C TYR A 19 -4.93 11.84 1.05
N VAL A 20 -5.59 11.32 2.09
CA VAL A 20 -4.98 10.52 3.16
C VAL A 20 -5.82 9.26 3.36
N LEU A 21 -5.16 8.11 3.44
CA LEU A 21 -5.80 6.85 3.79
C LEU A 21 -4.97 6.09 4.83
N GLU A 22 -5.65 5.63 5.88
CA GLU A 22 -5.11 4.69 6.86
C GLU A 22 -5.99 3.44 6.92
N LEU A 23 -5.36 2.28 6.83
CA LEU A 23 -5.99 0.97 6.97
C LEU A 23 -5.26 0.16 8.03
N ASP A 24 -5.99 -0.35 9.02
CA ASP A 24 -5.45 -1.18 10.10
C ASP A 24 -6.27 -2.47 10.25
N GLY A 25 -5.60 -3.61 10.25
CA GLY A 25 -6.21 -4.92 10.49
C GLY A 25 -7.08 -5.43 9.34
N CYS A 26 -7.01 -4.80 8.16
CA CYS A 26 -7.64 -5.30 6.95
C CYS A 26 -6.86 -6.53 6.46
N ALA A 27 -7.45 -7.72 6.57
CA ALA A 27 -6.69 -8.95 6.39
C ALA A 27 -6.04 -9.05 5.00
N GLU A 28 -6.78 -8.89 3.91
CA GLU A 28 -6.20 -9.09 2.57
C GLU A 28 -6.82 -8.14 1.55
N ILE A 29 -5.97 -7.47 0.77
CA ILE A 29 -6.41 -6.66 -0.37
C ILE A 29 -6.54 -7.59 -1.58
N ASN A 30 -7.70 -8.24 -1.73
CA ASN A 30 -7.98 -9.22 -2.79
C ASN A 30 -8.86 -8.67 -3.93
N ASN A 31 -9.25 -7.40 -3.86
CA ASN A 31 -10.15 -6.81 -4.86
C ASN A 31 -9.35 -6.33 -6.08
N ALA A 32 -9.98 -6.41 -7.27
CA ALA A 32 -9.48 -5.85 -8.53
C ALA A 32 -8.93 -4.42 -8.35
N PRO A 33 -7.92 -4.05 -9.16
CA PRO A 33 -6.66 -3.44 -8.71
C PRO A 33 -6.89 -2.38 -7.63
N PRO A 34 -6.37 -2.61 -6.42
CA PRO A 34 -6.57 -1.67 -5.33
C PRO A 34 -5.90 -0.34 -5.70
N PHE A 35 -6.52 0.78 -5.30
CA PHE A 35 -6.00 2.14 -5.51
C PHE A 35 -6.00 2.71 -6.93
N GLN A 36 -6.55 2.01 -7.94
CA GLN A 36 -6.58 2.53 -9.32
C GLN A 36 -7.21 3.94 -9.45
N GLY A 37 -8.20 4.30 -8.62
CA GLY A 37 -8.82 5.63 -8.61
C GLY A 37 -8.27 6.61 -7.56
N CYS A 38 -7.17 6.26 -6.87
CA CYS A 38 -6.56 7.06 -5.81
C CYS A 38 -5.38 7.92 -6.31
N SER A 39 -5.51 8.52 -7.50
CA SER A 39 -4.42 9.28 -8.13
C SER A 39 -3.94 10.49 -7.33
N ASN A 40 -4.81 11.09 -6.51
CA ASN A 40 -4.49 12.23 -5.64
C ASN A 40 -4.06 11.83 -4.21
N LEU A 41 -3.94 10.53 -3.93
CA LEU A 41 -3.55 10.06 -2.60
C LEU A 41 -2.10 10.44 -2.31
N ASN A 42 -1.89 11.21 -1.25
CA ASN A 42 -0.60 11.74 -0.86
C ASN A 42 0.01 10.99 0.32
N VAL A 43 -0.83 10.49 1.22
CA VAL A 43 -0.40 9.74 2.40
C VAL A 43 -1.15 8.42 2.47
N LEU A 44 -0.39 7.33 2.49
CA LEU A 44 -0.91 5.98 2.67
C LEU A 44 -0.27 5.31 3.88
N THR A 45 -1.12 4.85 4.80
CA THR A 45 -0.70 4.08 5.97
C THR A 45 -1.39 2.73 5.99
N LEU A 46 -0.61 1.64 5.98
CA LEU A 46 -1.10 0.27 6.03
C LEU A 46 -0.53 -0.43 7.26
N LYS A 47 -1.42 -1.00 8.09
CA LYS A 47 -1.07 -1.61 9.38
C LYS A 47 -1.69 -2.99 9.53
N ASN A 48 -0.93 -3.96 10.01
CA ASN A 48 -1.43 -5.30 10.34
C ASN A 48 -2.16 -6.01 9.16
N MET A 49 -1.57 -5.95 7.95
CA MET A 49 -2.21 -6.46 6.72
C MET A 49 -1.39 -7.57 6.05
N PHE A 50 -2.05 -8.46 5.30
CA PHE A 50 -1.38 -9.35 4.34
C PHE A 50 -1.25 -8.63 2.98
N LEU A 51 -0.03 -8.25 2.60
CA LEU A 51 0.28 -7.52 1.38
C LEU A 51 1.58 -8.06 0.77
N THR A 52 1.56 -8.36 -0.53
CA THR A 52 2.72 -8.92 -1.27
C THR A 52 3.49 -7.83 -2.00
N ASP A 53 4.69 -8.17 -2.49
CA ASP A 53 5.53 -7.25 -3.24
C ASP A 53 4.83 -6.77 -4.53
N GLU A 54 4.03 -7.63 -5.18
CA GLU A 54 3.24 -7.27 -6.38
C GLU A 54 2.14 -6.26 -6.07
N VAL A 55 1.42 -6.44 -4.96
CA VAL A 55 0.38 -5.49 -4.55
C VAL A 55 1.00 -4.14 -4.17
N LEU A 56 2.17 -4.13 -3.52
CA LEU A 56 2.88 -2.88 -3.27
C LEU A 56 3.24 -2.16 -4.57
N HIS A 57 3.73 -2.90 -5.57
CA HIS A 57 4.08 -2.35 -6.87
C HIS A 57 2.86 -1.72 -7.56
N GLU A 58 1.70 -2.40 -7.53
CA GLU A 58 0.46 -1.85 -8.07
C GLU A 58 0.06 -0.55 -7.37
N ILE A 59 0.09 -0.50 -6.03
CA ILE A 59 -0.20 0.71 -5.25
C ILE A 59 0.67 1.88 -5.71
N LEU A 60 1.98 1.66 -5.82
CA LEU A 60 2.93 2.68 -6.27
C LEU A 60 2.66 3.10 -7.73
N SER A 61 2.22 2.19 -8.59
CA SER A 61 1.89 2.52 -9.99
C SER A 61 0.62 3.37 -10.14
N TYR A 62 -0.34 3.26 -9.21
CA TYR A 62 -1.61 3.98 -9.28
C TYR A 62 -1.63 5.29 -8.50
N CYS A 63 -0.90 5.37 -7.39
CA CYS A 63 -0.93 6.53 -6.49
C CYS A 63 0.12 7.58 -6.89
N GLY A 64 0.02 8.14 -8.10
CA GLY A 64 1.08 9.00 -8.66
C GLY A 64 1.45 10.24 -7.83
N MET A 65 0.59 10.71 -6.91
CA MET A 65 0.86 11.85 -6.01
C MET A 65 1.34 11.43 -4.61
N LEU A 66 1.67 10.16 -4.40
CA LEU A 66 2.04 9.62 -3.10
C LEU A 66 3.39 10.18 -2.64
N GLU A 67 3.36 10.93 -1.53
CA GLU A 67 4.55 11.50 -0.91
C GLU A 67 4.99 10.72 0.33
N LYS A 68 4.05 10.03 1.00
CA LYS A 68 4.35 9.33 2.25
C LYS A 68 3.70 7.96 2.27
N LEU A 69 4.54 6.94 2.48
CA LEU A 69 4.13 5.55 2.61
C LEU A 69 4.61 4.99 3.95
N PHE A 70 3.65 4.51 4.74
CA PHE A 70 3.87 3.92 6.06
C PHE A 70 3.39 2.47 6.03
N LEU A 71 4.31 1.50 6.22
CA LEU A 71 4.02 0.07 6.24
C LEU A 71 4.41 -0.52 7.60
N HIS A 72 3.42 -0.90 8.41
CA HIS A 72 3.66 -1.39 9.77
C HIS A 72 3.06 -2.78 9.93
N ARG A 73 3.86 -3.75 10.38
CA ARG A 73 3.40 -5.15 10.58
C ARG A 73 2.71 -5.72 9.32
N ILE A 74 3.37 -5.59 8.18
CA ILE A 74 2.91 -6.19 6.93
C ILE A 74 3.39 -7.64 6.82
N TYR A 75 2.46 -8.54 6.55
CA TYR A 75 2.69 -9.96 6.36
C TYR A 75 2.76 -10.27 4.86
N ARG A 76 3.71 -11.10 4.45
CA ARG A 76 4.01 -11.52 3.04
C ARG A 76 4.78 -10.53 2.17
N LEU A 77 5.06 -9.31 2.65
CA LEU A 77 6.04 -8.44 2.01
C LEU A 77 7.43 -8.98 2.31
N LYS A 78 8.24 -9.23 1.26
CA LYS A 78 9.53 -9.92 1.41
C LYS A 78 10.66 -9.14 0.78
N THR A 79 10.53 -8.80 -0.49
CA THR A 79 11.56 -8.16 -1.31
C THR A 79 10.99 -6.94 -2.05
N PRO A 80 10.40 -5.97 -1.33
CA PRO A 80 9.78 -4.81 -1.97
C PRO A 80 10.80 -4.03 -2.80
N LYS A 81 10.38 -3.69 -4.02
CA LYS A 81 11.04 -2.72 -4.89
C LYS A 81 10.20 -1.45 -4.89
N VAL A 82 10.68 -0.41 -4.21
CA VAL A 82 10.00 0.88 -4.10
C VAL A 82 10.61 1.83 -5.10
N MET A 83 9.83 2.18 -6.13
CA MET A 83 10.19 3.13 -7.17
C MET A 83 9.02 4.08 -7.37
N HIS A 84 9.19 5.34 -6.97
CA HIS A 84 8.13 6.33 -7.00
C HIS A 84 8.67 7.76 -6.87
N ASP A 85 8.50 8.58 -7.93
CA ASP A 85 9.19 9.87 -8.08
C ASP A 85 8.82 10.89 -7.00
N ASN A 86 7.56 10.87 -6.54
CA ASN A 86 7.06 11.83 -5.56
C ASN A 86 7.28 11.38 -4.11
N LEU A 87 7.77 10.17 -3.86
CA LEU A 87 7.85 9.61 -2.51
C LEU A 87 8.98 10.27 -1.71
N LYS A 88 8.61 10.98 -0.64
CA LYS A 88 9.52 11.70 0.26
C LYS A 88 9.76 10.95 1.57
N VAL A 89 8.79 10.14 2.00
CA VAL A 89 8.85 9.39 3.25
C VAL A 89 8.46 7.95 2.99
N LEU A 90 9.36 7.04 3.34
CA LEU A 90 9.12 5.60 3.42
C LEU A 90 9.41 5.15 4.85
N ASP A 91 8.38 4.73 5.56
CA ASP A 91 8.48 4.22 6.93
C ASP A 91 8.07 2.75 6.97
N LEU A 92 8.95 1.93 7.55
CA LEU A 92 8.87 0.47 7.54
C LEU A 92 9.09 -0.03 8.96
N GLU A 93 8.01 -0.42 9.64
CA GLU A 93 8.08 -0.88 11.02
C GLU A 93 7.59 -2.32 11.17
N PHE A 94 8.29 -3.09 12.00
CA PHE A 94 7.90 -4.46 12.35
C PHE A 94 7.66 -5.37 11.13
N LEU A 95 8.49 -5.22 10.10
CA LEU A 95 8.46 -6.02 8.87
C LEU A 95 9.51 -7.13 8.91
N LYS A 96 9.20 -8.27 8.30
CA LYS A 96 10.16 -9.35 8.06
C LYS A 96 10.50 -9.40 6.57
N LEU A 97 11.47 -8.59 6.17
CA LEU A 97 11.94 -8.52 4.78
C LEU A 97 13.15 -9.44 4.58
N ASP A 98 13.22 -10.08 3.42
CA ASP A 98 14.41 -10.78 2.94
C ASP A 98 15.37 -9.78 2.25
N GLY A 99 14.86 -8.64 1.77
CA GLY A 99 15.62 -7.51 1.23
C GLY A 99 14.72 -6.33 0.88
N ILE A 100 15.31 -5.18 0.54
CA ILE A 100 14.56 -4.02 0.02
C ILE A 100 15.41 -3.27 -1.00
N GLU A 101 14.77 -2.85 -2.10
CA GLU A 101 15.35 -1.98 -3.12
C GLU A 101 14.54 -0.68 -3.16
N VAL A 102 15.22 0.47 -3.03
CA VAL A 102 14.60 1.80 -3.14
C VAL A 102 15.29 2.55 -4.28
N ILE A 103 14.51 2.99 -5.26
CA ILE A 103 14.99 3.69 -6.45
C ILE A 103 14.33 5.07 -6.50
N SER A 104 15.16 6.11 -6.55
CA SER A 104 14.74 7.47 -6.87
C SER A 104 15.15 7.79 -8.31
N GLU A 105 14.22 8.25 -9.15
CA GLU A 105 14.61 8.91 -10.40
C GLU A 105 15.14 10.31 -10.09
N THR A 106 16.36 10.61 -10.56
CA THR A 106 17.05 11.90 -10.41
C THR A 106 16.83 12.81 -11.60
#